data_AF-A0A9E0WAZ5-F1
#
_entry.id   AF-A0A9E0WAZ5-F1
#
_cell.length_a   1.000
_cell.length_b   1.000
_cell.length_c   1.000
_cell.angle_alpha   90.00
_cell.angle_beta   90.00
_cell.angle_gamma   90.00
#
_symmetry.space_group_name_H-M   'P 1'
#
loop_
_entity.id
_entity.type
_entity.pdbx_description
1 polymer ?
#
loop_
_entity_poly.entity_id
_entity_poly.type
_entity_poly.pdbx_seq_one_letter_code
_entity_poly.pdbx_strand_id
1 'polypeptide(L)'
;MVWQILLIVVVGVPGAFLATLGYVGALLSIAKHFSGAIKMLIALPVYVLYSVVLVAPLFYMLGQFRPEIQASNLYFAGVLLAWAVVVIPSVVYLGKYRIYELRRAGYFLPSR
;
A
#
# COMPACT_ATOMS: atom_id res chain seq x y z
N MET A 1 6.33 -8.71 -22.21
CA MET A 1 6.06 -7.60 -21.27
C MET A 1 4.60 -7.55 -20.77
N VAL A 2 3.60 -7.30 -21.61
CA VAL A 2 2.19 -7.13 -21.17
C VAL A 2 1.66 -8.29 -20.32
N TRP A 3 1.90 -9.54 -20.73
CA TRP A 3 1.49 -10.73 -19.97
C TRP A 3 2.11 -10.78 -18.56
N GLN A 4 3.38 -10.41 -18.41
CA GLN A 4 4.04 -10.38 -17.11
C GLN A 4 3.46 -9.27 -16.22
N ILE A 5 3.16 -8.10 -16.79
CA ILE A 5 2.46 -7.02 -16.07
C ILE A 5 1.10 -7.50 -15.57
N LEU A 6 0.32 -8.19 -16.40
CA LEU A 6 -0.98 -8.72 -16.01
C LEU A 6 -0.86 -9.71 -14.84
N LEU A 7 0.11 -10.62 -14.86
CA LEU A 7 0.35 -11.53 -13.74
C LEU A 7 0.71 -10.79 -12.45
N ILE A 8 1.56 -9.76 -12.55
CA ILE A 8 1.93 -8.91 -11.41
C ILE A 8 0.70 -8.19 -10.87
N VAL A 9 -0.20 -7.69 -11.72
CA VAL A 9 -1.43 -7.03 -11.29
C VAL A 9 -2.38 -8.03 -10.61
N VAL A 10 -2.58 -9.20 -11.21
CA VAL A 10 -3.48 -10.26 -10.70
C VAL A 10 -3.06 -10.74 -9.31
N VAL A 11 -1.76 -10.83 -9.03
CA VAL A 11 -1.25 -11.23 -7.71
C VAL A 11 -1.08 -10.02 -6.78
N GLY A 12 -0.62 -8.90 -7.33
CA GLY A 12 -0.30 -7.69 -6.59
C GLY A 12 -1.53 -7.03 -5.97
N VAL A 13 -2.64 -6.93 -6.70
CA VAL A 13 -3.90 -6.36 -6.20
C VAL A 13 -4.38 -7.09 -4.93
N PRO A 14 -4.63 -8.40 -4.93
CA PRO A 14 -5.09 -9.10 -3.74
C PRO A 14 -4.02 -9.09 -2.63
N GLY A 15 -2.74 -9.21 -2.97
CA GLY A 15 -1.65 -9.15 -1.99
C GLY A 15 -1.59 -7.81 -1.25
N ALA A 16 -1.59 -6.70 -1.99
CA ALA A 16 -1.61 -5.35 -1.43
C ALA A 16 -2.88 -5.09 -0.63
N PHE A 17 -4.03 -5.57 -1.13
CA PHE A 17 -5.31 -5.40 -0.44
C PHE A 17 -5.38 -6.17 0.89
N LEU A 18 -4.95 -7.43 0.90
CA LEU A 18 -4.86 -8.23 2.12
C LEU A 18 -3.89 -7.61 3.12
N ALA A 19 -2.76 -7.08 2.66
CA ALA A 19 -1.83 -6.34 3.50
C ALA A 19 -2.48 -5.08 4.10
N THR A 20 -3.32 -4.37 3.36
CA THR A 20 -4.09 -3.23 3.88
C THR A 20 -5.11 -3.66 4.93
N LEU A 21 -5.81 -4.78 4.73
CA LEU A 21 -6.71 -5.33 5.75
C LEU A 21 -5.94 -5.66 7.04
N GLY A 22 -4.79 -6.33 6.91
CA GLY A 22 -3.90 -6.65 8.04
C GLY A 22 -3.39 -5.38 8.74
N TYR A 23 -2.94 -4.39 7.98
CA TYR A 23 -2.48 -3.09 8.49
C TYR A 23 -3.57 -2.40 9.32
N VAL A 24 -4.78 -2.26 8.76
CA VAL A 24 -5.90 -1.63 9.46
C VAL A 24 -6.30 -2.42 10.70
N GLY A 25 -6.36 -3.75 10.62
CA GLY A 25 -6.66 -4.62 11.75
C GLY A 25 -5.63 -4.49 12.87
N ALA A 26 -4.34 -4.46 12.53
CA ALA A 26 -3.24 -4.29 13.47
C ALA A 26 -3.33 -2.94 14.18
N LEU A 27 -3.52 -1.85 13.44
CA LEU A 27 -3.68 -0.51 14.03
C LEU A 27 -4.85 -0.47 15.01
N LEU A 28 -6.02 -0.97 14.62
CA LEU A 28 -7.19 -0.97 15.49
C LEU A 28 -6.97 -1.86 16.73
N SER A 29 -6.27 -2.99 16.59
CA SER A 29 -5.89 -3.83 17.72
C SER A 29 -4.94 -3.11 18.68
N ILE A 30 -3.91 -2.43 18.17
CA ILE A 30 -2.99 -1.64 18.98
C ILE A 30 -3.76 -0.54 19.73
N ALA A 31 -4.71 0.14 19.07
CA ALA A 31 -5.49 1.20 19.70
C ALA A 31 -6.44 0.71 20.81
N LYS A 32 -6.81 -0.57 20.83
CA LYS A 32 -7.58 -1.17 21.93
C LYS A 32 -6.74 -1.35 23.20
N HIS A 33 -5.43 -1.52 23.06
CA HIS A 33 -4.54 -1.87 24.18
C HIS A 33 -3.63 -0.72 24.61
N PHE A 34 -3.34 0.22 23.71
CA PHE A 34 -2.38 1.30 23.93
C PHE A 34 -2.97 2.66 23.54
N SER A 35 -2.54 3.70 24.27
CA SER A 35 -2.90 5.10 24.00
C SER A 35 -1.67 6.00 23.99
N GLY A 36 -1.84 7.26 23.55
CA GLY A 36 -0.79 8.26 23.54
C GLY A 36 0.45 7.90 22.70
N ALA A 37 1.63 8.28 23.18
CA ALA A 37 2.89 8.11 22.46
C ALA A 37 3.29 6.64 22.24
N ILE A 38 3.00 5.77 23.22
CA ILE A 38 3.34 4.34 23.16
C ILE A 38 2.62 3.66 21.99
N LYS A 39 1.33 3.99 21.79
CA LYS A 39 0.54 3.52 20.64
C LYS A 39 1.24 3.86 19.31
N MET A 40 1.74 5.09 19.17
CA MET A 40 2.42 5.54 17.94
C MET A 40 3.75 4.83 17.73
N LEU A 41 4.53 4.62 18.79
CA LEU A 41 5.79 3.88 18.73
C LEU A 41 5.59 2.44 18.26
N ILE A 42 4.54 1.76 18.74
CA ILE A 42 4.21 0.38 18.34
C ILE A 42 3.62 0.34 16.92
N ALA A 43 2.84 1.34 16.54
CA ALA A 43 2.25 1.42 15.20
C ALA A 43 3.27 1.74 14.10
N LEU A 44 4.40 2.37 14.43
CA LEU A 44 5.41 2.77 13.46
C LEU A 44 6.03 1.59 12.70
N PRO A 45 6.53 0.51 13.35
CA PRO A 45 6.98 -0.69 12.64
C PRO A 45 5.91 -1.28 11.72
N VAL A 46 4.64 -1.29 12.14
CA VAL A 46 3.53 -1.80 11.33
C VAL A 46 3.34 -0.95 10.07
N TYR A 47 3.45 0.38 10.20
CA TYR A 47 3.43 1.28 9.06
C TYR A 47 4.61 1.08 8.10
N VAL A 48 5.83 0.90 8.64
CA VAL A 48 7.03 0.66 7.82
C VAL A 48 6.86 -0.63 7.02
N LEU A 49 6.46 -1.73 7.68
CA LEU A 49 6.22 -3.01 7.01
C LEU A 49 5.15 -2.89 5.92
N TYR A 50 4.03 -2.22 6.23
CA TYR A 50 2.96 -1.99 5.25
C TYR A 50 3.43 -1.17 4.04
N SER A 51 4.23 -0.12 4.29
CA SER A 51 4.78 0.72 3.22
C SER A 51 5.70 -0.07 2.30
N VAL A 52 6.55 -0.94 2.84
CA VAL A 52 7.40 -1.84 2.03
C VAL A 52 6.55 -2.72 1.12
N VAL A 53 5.48 -3.31 1.65
CA VAL A 53 4.58 -4.18 0.86
C VAL A 53 3.90 -3.42 -0.28
N LEU A 54 3.46 -2.18 -0.05
CA LEU A 54 2.81 -1.39 -1.12
C LEU A 54 3.77 -0.95 -2.23
N VAL A 55 5.04 -0.74 -1.91
CA VAL A 55 6.03 -0.26 -2.90
C VAL A 55 6.80 -1.42 -3.54
N ALA A 56 6.82 -2.62 -2.94
CA ALA A 56 7.53 -3.78 -3.47
C ALA A 56 7.15 -4.15 -4.92
N PRO A 57 5.86 -4.14 -5.34
CA PRO A 57 5.51 -4.42 -6.73
C PRO A 57 6.12 -3.43 -7.73
N LEU A 58 6.26 -2.15 -7.34
CA LEU A 58 6.89 -1.13 -8.16
C LEU A 58 8.37 -1.45 -8.37
N PHE A 59 9.13 -1.67 -7.30
CA PHE A 59 10.55 -2.00 -7.39
C PHE A 59 10.80 -3.28 -8.18
N TYR A 60 9.94 -4.29 -7.98
CA TYR A 60 10.00 -5.52 -8.76
C TYR A 60 9.83 -5.24 -10.27
N MET A 61 8.80 -4.49 -10.66
CA MET A 61 8.55 -4.14 -12.06
C MET A 61 9.67 -3.28 -12.67
N LEU A 62 10.21 -2.31 -11.90
CA LEU A 62 11.32 -1.47 -12.35
C LEU A 62 12.60 -2.28 -12.61
N GLY A 63 12.86 -3.31 -11.80
CA GLY A 63 13.97 -4.24 -12.02
C GLY A 63 13.72 -5.16 -13.23
N GLN A 64 12.54 -5.75 -13.30
CA GLN A 64 12.15 -6.73 -14.31
C GLN A 64 12.11 -6.14 -15.73
N PHE A 65 11.61 -4.90 -15.88
CA PHE A 65 11.44 -4.24 -17.18
C PHE A 65 12.49 -3.14 -17.45
N ARG A 66 13.65 -3.21 -16.77
CA ARG A 66 14.71 -2.20 -16.87
C ARG A 66 15.18 -1.99 -18.33
N PRO A 67 15.42 -3.03 -19.15
CA PRO A 67 15.82 -2.84 -20.55
C PRO A 67 14.77 -2.09 -21.37
N GLU A 68 13.49 -2.42 -21.20
CA GLU A 68 12.38 -1.76 -21.91
C GLU A 68 12.23 -0.31 -21.47
N ILE A 69 12.34 -0.03 -20.17
CA ILE A 69 12.30 1.33 -19.63
C ILE A 69 13.42 2.19 -20.21
N GLN A 70 14.63 1.64 -20.36
CA GLN A 70 15.76 2.36 -20.97
C GLN A 70 15.56 2.62 -22.46
N ALA A 71 14.79 1.76 -23.15
CA ALA A 71 14.47 1.95 -24.56
C ALA A 71 13.39 3.02 -24.79
N SER A 72 12.43 3.18 -23.88
CA SER A 72 11.40 4.23 -23.99
C SER A 72 10.73 4.57 -22.66
N ASN A 73 10.54 5.87 -22.42
CA ASN A 73 9.79 6.41 -21.29
C ASN A 73 8.32 5.96 -21.27
N LEU A 74 7.76 5.50 -22.40
CA LEU A 74 6.40 4.95 -22.43
C LEU A 74 6.29 3.68 -21.57
N TYR A 75 7.35 2.87 -21.51
CA TYR A 75 7.38 1.68 -20.66
C TYR A 75 7.45 2.02 -19.18
N PHE A 76 8.17 3.08 -18.83
CA PHE A 76 8.17 3.61 -17.46
C PHE A 76 6.76 4.06 -17.03
N ALA A 77 6.07 4.82 -17.88
CA ALA A 77 4.68 5.22 -17.63
C ALA A 77 3.76 4.01 -17.47
N GLY A 78 3.91 2.99 -18.32
CA GLY A 78 3.17 1.73 -18.21
C GLY A 78 3.37 1.01 -16.87
N VAL A 79 4.61 0.96 -16.37
CA VAL A 79 4.94 0.38 -15.06
C VAL A 79 4.28 1.17 -13.92
N LEU A 80 4.33 2.50 -13.96
CA LEU A 80 3.68 3.35 -12.96
C LEU A 80 2.17 3.16 -12.95
N LEU A 81 1.53 3.08 -14.13
CA LEU A 81 0.10 2.82 -14.25
C LEU A 81 -0.27 1.44 -13.70
N ALA A 82 0.50 0.41 -14.02
CA ALA A 82 0.27 -0.94 -13.48
C ALA A 82 0.39 -0.97 -11.95
N TRP A 83 1.40 -0.29 -11.39
CA TRP A 83 1.53 -0.16 -9.94
C TRP A 83 0.36 0.62 -9.32
N ALA A 84 -0.10 1.69 -9.96
CA ALA A 84 -1.27 2.43 -9.50
C ALA A 84 -2.50 1.52 -9.44
N VAL A 85 -2.74 0.71 -10.49
CA VAL A 85 -3.84 -0.28 -10.49
C VAL A 85 -3.73 -1.25 -9.32
N VAL A 86 -2.52 -1.69 -8.95
CA VAL A 86 -2.30 -2.55 -7.78
C VAL A 86 -2.69 -1.87 -6.46
N VAL A 87 -2.34 -0.60 -6.28
CA VAL A 87 -2.47 0.10 -4.99
C VAL A 87 -3.80 0.84 -4.83
N ILE A 88 -4.46 1.23 -5.92
CA ILE A 88 -5.74 1.99 -5.88
C ILE A 88 -6.80 1.32 -5.00
N PRO A 89 -7.09 0.01 -5.10
CA PRO A 89 -8.10 -0.63 -4.25
C PRO A 89 -7.81 -0.47 -2.75
N SER A 90 -6.54 -0.62 -2.36
CA SER A 90 -6.06 -0.41 -0.98
C SER A 90 -6.24 1.04 -0.53
N VAL A 91 -5.89 2.02 -1.38
CA VAL A 91 -6.02 3.45 -1.09
C VAL A 91 -7.49 3.84 -0.96
N VAL A 92 -8.34 3.38 -1.88
CA VAL A 92 -9.79 3.61 -1.84
C VAL A 92 -10.38 2.99 -0.57
N TYR A 93 -10.00 1.76 -0.23
CA TYR A 93 -10.46 1.11 0.99
C TYR A 93 -10.11 1.90 2.25
N LEU A 94 -8.83 2.29 2.38
CA LEU A 94 -8.35 3.05 3.53
C LEU A 94 -9.00 4.43 3.59
N GLY A 95 -8.98 5.17 2.49
CA GLY A 95 -9.46 6.56 2.42
C GLY A 95 -10.97 6.70 2.51
N LYS A 96 -11.74 5.81 1.87
CA LYS A 96 -13.21 5.93 1.82
C LYS A 96 -13.89 5.20 2.97
N TYR A 97 -13.40 4.04 3.39
CA TYR A 97 -14.13 3.17 4.31
C TYR A 97 -13.53 3.10 5.72
N ARG A 98 -12.20 3.28 5.88
CA ARG A 98 -11.53 3.07 7.19
C ARG A 98 -10.93 4.32 7.82
N ILE A 99 -10.78 5.41 7.06
CA ILE A 99 -10.13 6.63 7.56
C ILE A 99 -10.85 7.19 8.79
N TYR A 100 -12.17 7.11 8.82
CA TYR A 100 -12.97 7.63 9.92
C TYR A 100 -12.75 6.84 11.22
N GLU A 101 -12.74 5.51 11.13
CA GLU A 101 -12.45 4.63 12.26
C GLU A 101 -11.02 4.84 12.79
N LEU A 102 -10.04 4.96 11.90
CA LEU A 102 -8.64 5.18 12.27
C LEU A 102 -8.41 6.58 12.86
N ARG A 103 -9.14 7.59 12.41
CA ARG A 103 -9.17 8.92 13.04
C ARG A 103 -9.74 8.87 14.45
N ARG A 104 -10.86 8.16 14.65
CA ARG A 104 -11.43 7.93 16.01
C ARG A 104 -10.46 7.18 16.92
N ALA A 105 -9.69 6.24 16.37
CA ALA A 105 -8.62 5.55 17.08
C ALA A 105 -7.37 6.43 17.32
N GLY A 106 -7.35 7.67 16.81
CA GLY A 106 -6.30 8.65 17.03
C GLY A 106 -5.01 8.37 16.26
N TYR A 107 -5.09 7.77 15.06
CA TYR A 107 -3.93 7.57 14.17
C TYR A 107 -3.76 8.66 13.11
N PHE A 108 -4.85 9.34 12.75
CA PHE A 108 -4.83 10.38 11.72
C PHE A 108 -5.47 11.65 12.26
N LEU A 109 -5.04 12.79 11.72
CA LEU A 109 -5.63 14.09 12.04
C LEU A 109 -7.10 14.11 11.63
N PRO A 110 -7.96 14.82 12.41
CA PRO A 110 -9.35 15.07 12.03
C PRO A 110 -9.44 15.72 10.65
N SER A 111 -10.52 15.46 9.91
CA SER A 111 -10.84 16.29 8.73
C SER A 111 -11.10 17.70 9.22
N ARG A 112 -10.45 18.69 8.59
CA ARG A 112 -10.87 20.09 8.68
C ARG A 112 -12.18 20.28 7.94
#